data_AF-A0A7S2P767-F1
#
_entry.id   AF-A0A7S2P767-F1
#
_cell.length_a   1.000
_cell.length_b   1.000
_cell.length_c   1.000
_cell.angle_alpha   90.00
_cell.angle_beta   90.00
_cell.angle_gamma   90.00
#
_symmetry.space_group_name_H-M   'P 1'
#
loop_
_entity.id
_entity.type
_entity.pdbx_description
1 polymer ?
#
loop_
_entity_poly.entity_id
_entity_poly.type
_entity_poly.pdbx_seq_one_letter_code
_entity_poly.pdbx_strand_id
1 'polypeptide(L)'
;MHILRDMSRIFDEEMCRLGLDYFVGFGSLLGLRREDRFIPWTIDSDIIIPSLAAMNAMVTLWDSKKTGLSHHHQIVNRMCVNPDFAGGGLMKWAYSEDRYRKAIDEWDRNWDLGFPYMDLYLGRYVEKGKLLELGAGGHKCLHYYKDVFPTQRKLVYN
;
A
#
# COMPACT_ATOMS: atom_id res chain seq x y z
N MET A 1 8.30 -8.74 14.48
CA MET A 1 8.50 -7.96 13.24
C MET A 1 7.54 -8.52 12.20
N HIS A 2 6.64 -7.72 11.67
CA HIS A 2 5.63 -8.17 10.70
C HIS A 2 5.74 -7.26 9.49
N ILE A 3 6.26 -7.76 8.37
CA ILE A 3 6.70 -6.94 7.23
C ILE A 3 5.58 -6.01 6.76
N LEU A 4 4.36 -6.52 6.60
CA LEU A 4 3.20 -5.70 6.22
C LEU A 4 2.88 -4.59 7.22
N ARG A 5 3.08 -4.82 8.53
CA ARG A 5 2.85 -3.79 9.55
C ARG A 5 3.89 -2.68 9.42
N ASP A 6 5.14 -3.05 9.20
CA ASP A 6 6.23 -2.09 9.04
C ASP A 6 6.08 -1.29 7.74
N MET A 7 5.68 -1.96 6.65
CA MET A 7 5.32 -1.30 5.38
C MET A 7 4.17 -0.31 5.56
N SER A 8 3.05 -0.73 6.17
CA SER A 8 1.90 0.16 6.37
C SER A 8 2.19 1.32 7.30
N ARG A 9 3.05 1.14 8.32
CA ARG A 9 3.50 2.24 9.18
C ARG A 9 4.32 3.26 8.39
N ILE A 10 5.31 2.81 7.63
CA ILE A 10 6.13 3.70 6.79
C ILE A 10 5.26 4.44 5.77
N PHE A 11 4.29 3.73 5.18
CA PHE A 11 3.35 4.32 4.25
C PHE A 11 2.49 5.41 4.90
N ASP A 12 1.90 5.14 6.08
CA ASP A 12 1.11 6.12 6.85
C ASP A 12 1.92 7.36 7.20
N GLU A 13 3.13 7.17 7.74
CA GLU A 13 4.05 8.26 8.11
C GLU A 13 4.37 9.16 6.91
N GLU A 14 4.64 8.57 5.75
CA GLU A 14 5.00 9.32 4.55
C GLU A 14 3.78 10.00 3.91
N MET A 15 2.62 9.34 3.85
CA MET A 15 1.37 9.96 3.40
C MET A 15 0.97 11.13 4.29
N CYS A 16 1.09 10.97 5.61
CA CYS A 16 0.86 12.04 6.58
C CYS A 16 1.83 13.20 6.37
N ARG A 17 3.12 12.93 6.13
CA ARG A 17 4.14 13.95 5.84
C ARG A 17 3.82 14.71 4.55
N LEU A 18 3.33 14.03 3.52
CA LEU A 18 2.95 14.62 2.24
C LEU A 18 1.59 15.36 2.29
N GLY A 19 0.83 15.22 3.39
CA GLY A 19 -0.52 15.78 3.51
C GLY A 19 -1.52 15.09 2.57
N LEU A 20 -1.29 13.82 2.25
CA LEU A 20 -2.13 13.04 1.35
C LEU A 20 -3.04 12.10 2.13
N ASP A 21 -4.34 12.18 1.86
CA ASP A 21 -5.32 11.28 2.46
C ASP A 21 -5.38 9.94 1.73
N TYR A 22 -5.70 8.88 2.47
CA TYR A 22 -5.96 7.54 1.98
C TYR A 22 -6.91 6.81 2.93
N PHE A 23 -7.43 5.66 2.49
CA PHE A 23 -8.24 4.77 3.31
C PHE A 23 -7.74 3.34 3.21
N VAL A 24 -7.87 2.57 4.29
CA VAL A 24 -7.62 1.13 4.25
C VAL A 24 -8.85 0.41 3.71
N GLY A 25 -8.67 -0.50 2.76
CA GLY A 25 -9.73 -1.25 2.09
C GLY A 25 -9.71 -2.74 2.38
N PHE A 26 -10.73 -3.46 1.88
CA PHE A 26 -10.76 -4.91 1.70
C PHE A 26 -10.26 -5.76 2.89
N GLY A 27 -9.35 -6.72 2.64
CA GLY A 27 -8.84 -7.67 3.63
C GLY A 27 -8.06 -6.96 4.75
N SER A 28 -7.39 -5.87 4.41
CA SER A 28 -6.70 -5.01 5.38
C SER A 28 -7.66 -4.37 6.37
N LEU A 29 -8.73 -3.76 5.87
CA LEU A 29 -9.78 -3.15 6.70
C LEU A 29 -10.47 -4.21 7.56
N LEU A 30 -10.74 -5.39 7.00
CA LEU A 30 -11.32 -6.51 7.73
C LEU A 30 -10.46 -6.93 8.92
N GLY A 31 -9.15 -7.08 8.73
CA GLY A 31 -8.22 -7.41 9.80
C GLY A 31 -8.24 -6.36 10.92
N LEU A 32 -8.05 -5.09 10.53
CA LEU A 32 -8.06 -3.96 11.48
C LEU A 32 -9.39 -3.87 12.23
N ARG A 33 -10.52 -4.10 11.56
CA ARG A 33 -11.84 -4.03 12.17
C ARG A 33 -12.09 -5.17 13.16
N ARG A 34 -11.58 -6.38 12.88
CA ARG A 34 -11.81 -7.55 13.73
C ARG A 34 -10.93 -7.54 14.97
N GLU A 35 -9.65 -7.22 14.82
CA GLU A 35 -8.66 -7.45 15.87
C GLU A 35 -7.54 -6.39 15.92
N ASP A 36 -7.73 -5.23 15.29
CA ASP A 36 -6.74 -4.14 15.22
C ASP A 36 -5.36 -4.60 14.72
N ARG A 37 -5.37 -5.54 13.77
CA ARG A 37 -4.17 -6.11 13.15
C ARG A 37 -4.43 -6.61 11.75
N PHE A 38 -3.39 -6.70 10.93
CA PHE A 38 -3.46 -7.45 9.68
C PHE A 38 -3.82 -8.92 9.96
N ILE A 39 -4.58 -9.51 9.02
CA ILE A 39 -4.93 -10.92 9.08
C ILE A 39 -3.63 -11.76 9.06
N PRO A 40 -3.41 -12.70 10.01
CA PRO A 40 -2.10 -13.35 10.15
C PRO A 40 -1.61 -14.14 8.92
N TRP A 41 -2.52 -14.50 8.02
CA TRP A 41 -2.22 -15.22 6.78
C TRP A 41 -2.36 -14.36 5.51
N THR A 42 -2.52 -13.04 5.66
CA THR A 42 -2.48 -12.14 4.49
C THR A 42 -1.04 -11.95 4.02
N ILE A 43 -0.87 -11.83 2.71
CA ILE A 43 0.41 -11.51 2.08
C ILE A 43 0.46 -10.07 1.58
N ASP A 44 -0.65 -9.35 1.65
CA ASP A 44 -0.78 -8.01 1.13
C ASP A 44 -1.57 -7.08 2.04
N SER A 45 -1.46 -5.79 1.71
CA SER A 45 -2.32 -4.75 2.26
C SER A 45 -3.01 -3.98 1.15
N ASP A 46 -4.21 -3.46 1.42
CA ASP A 46 -5.08 -2.82 0.43
C ASP A 46 -5.36 -1.39 0.85
N ILE A 47 -4.98 -0.44 0.00
CA ILE A 47 -5.13 0.98 0.26
C ILE A 47 -5.90 1.62 -0.89
N ILE A 48 -6.82 2.52 -0.56
CA ILE A 48 -7.58 3.32 -1.52
C ILE A 48 -7.10 4.76 -1.46
N ILE A 49 -6.60 5.26 -2.59
CA ILE A 49 -6.17 6.65 -2.77
C ILE A 49 -7.33 7.46 -3.35
N PRO A 50 -7.78 8.56 -2.73
CA PRO A 50 -9.10 9.12 -2.98
C PRO A 50 -9.29 9.84 -4.32
N SER A 51 -8.21 10.10 -5.04
CA SER A 51 -8.26 10.77 -6.33
C SER A 51 -7.02 10.50 -7.17
N LEU A 52 -7.14 10.73 -8.48
CA LEU A 52 -6.01 10.63 -9.41
C LEU A 52 -4.93 11.67 -9.08
N ALA A 53 -5.35 12.87 -8.65
CA ALA A 53 -4.42 13.92 -8.23
C ALA A 53 -3.58 13.47 -7.03
N ALA A 54 -4.22 12.86 -6.02
CA ALA A 54 -3.51 12.33 -4.84
C ALA A 54 -2.58 11.17 -5.20
N MET A 55 -3.01 10.24 -6.08
CA MET A 55 -2.17 9.14 -6.56
C MET A 55 -0.94 9.66 -7.31
N ASN A 56 -1.13 10.59 -8.25
CA ASN A 56 -0.02 11.17 -9.01
C ASN A 56 0.93 11.96 -8.10
N ALA A 57 0.41 12.71 -7.13
CA ALA A 57 1.22 13.41 -6.14
C ALA A 57 2.02 12.43 -5.28
N MET A 58 1.39 11.36 -4.79
CA MET A 58 2.07 10.30 -4.04
C MET A 58 3.22 9.72 -4.86
N VAL A 59 2.99 9.25 -6.09
CA VAL A 59 4.04 8.67 -6.95
C VAL A 59 5.17 9.68 -7.23
N THR A 60 4.83 10.93 -7.52
CA THR A 60 5.80 11.98 -7.89
C THR A 60 6.67 12.40 -6.71
N LEU A 61 6.10 12.45 -5.51
CA LEU A 61 6.78 12.94 -4.29
C LEU A 61 7.38 11.81 -3.45
N TRP A 62 7.17 10.55 -3.84
CA TRP A 62 7.63 9.40 -3.07
C TRP A 62 9.15 9.27 -3.12
N ASP A 63 9.77 9.24 -1.94
CA ASP A 63 11.20 8.93 -1.80
C ASP A 63 11.37 7.44 -1.51
N SER A 64 11.57 6.66 -2.56
CA SER A 64 11.71 5.20 -2.47
C SER A 64 12.96 4.77 -1.71
N LYS A 65 14.03 5.56 -1.77
CA LYS A 65 15.29 5.30 -1.08
C LYS A 65 15.16 5.54 0.43
N LYS A 66 14.46 6.60 0.82
CA LYS A 66 14.19 6.92 2.22
C LYS A 66 13.25 5.89 2.85
N THR A 67 12.19 5.51 2.14
CA THR A 67 11.12 4.65 2.67
C THR A 67 11.44 3.17 2.57
N GLY A 68 12.32 2.77 1.65
CA GLY A 68 12.49 1.37 1.30
C GLY A 68 11.31 0.78 0.51
N LEU A 69 10.38 1.62 0.04
CA LEU A 69 9.19 1.19 -0.69
C LEU A 69 9.21 1.80 -2.09
N SER A 70 9.05 0.96 -3.11
CA SER A 70 9.01 1.37 -4.51
C SER A 70 7.61 1.19 -5.09
N HIS A 71 7.14 2.22 -5.82
CA HIS A 71 5.90 2.14 -6.58
C HIS A 71 6.12 1.37 -7.89
N HIS A 72 5.17 0.49 -8.22
CA HIS A 72 5.14 -0.28 -9.46
C HIS A 72 3.72 -0.35 -10.01
N HIS A 73 3.59 -0.53 -11.33
CA HIS A 73 2.30 -0.78 -11.96
C HIS A 73 2.26 -2.19 -12.57
N GLN A 74 1.39 -3.04 -12.05
CA GLN A 74 1.18 -4.41 -12.53
C GLN A 74 -0.32 -4.72 -12.53
N ILE A 75 -1.05 -4.23 -13.53
CA ILE A 75 -2.53 -4.26 -13.63
C ILE A 75 -3.20 -3.36 -12.57
N VAL A 76 -2.66 -3.32 -11.36
CA VAL A 76 -2.99 -2.44 -10.23
C VAL A 76 -1.71 -1.69 -9.82
N ASN A 77 -1.84 -0.49 -9.26
CA ASN A 77 -0.69 0.21 -8.67
C ASN A 77 -0.29 -0.49 -7.37
N ARG A 78 1.01 -0.67 -7.13
CA ARG A 78 1.51 -1.40 -5.97
C ARG A 78 2.69 -0.69 -5.33
N MET A 79 2.84 -0.83 -4.01
CA MET A 79 4.11 -0.56 -3.32
C MET A 79 4.76 -1.89 -2.93
N CYS A 80 6.02 -2.07 -3.33
CA CYS A 80 6.83 -3.24 -3.02
C CYS A 80 8.02 -2.82 -2.15
N VAL A 81 8.49 -3.73 -1.29
CA VAL A 81 9.77 -3.53 -0.59
C VAL A 81 10.94 -3.51 -1.58
N ASN A 82 11.90 -2.64 -1.33
CA ASN A 82 13.16 -2.57 -2.08
C ASN A 82 14.35 -2.81 -1.12
N PRO A 83 15.60 -2.88 -1.63
CA PRO A 83 16.77 -3.16 -0.80
C PRO A 83 17.04 -2.14 0.33
N ASP A 84 16.53 -0.91 0.23
CA ASP A 84 16.67 0.09 1.30
C ASP A 84 15.75 -0.21 2.49
N PHE A 85 14.74 -1.07 2.33
CA PHE A 85 13.83 -1.48 3.41
C PHE A 85 14.55 -2.34 4.45
N ALA A 86 14.44 -1.96 5.73
CA ALA A 86 15.05 -2.67 6.85
C ALA A 86 16.55 -2.97 6.62
N GLY A 87 17.27 -2.07 5.91
CA GLY A 87 18.68 -2.23 5.56
C GLY A 87 18.97 -3.48 4.72
N GLY A 88 18.01 -3.89 3.88
CA GLY A 88 18.13 -5.08 3.02
C GLY A 88 17.95 -6.41 3.75
N GLY A 89 17.64 -6.40 5.06
CA GLY A 89 17.53 -7.60 5.88
C GLY A 89 16.44 -8.57 5.43
N LEU A 90 15.43 -8.08 4.71
CA LEU A 90 14.32 -8.87 4.17
C LEU A 90 14.58 -9.47 2.78
N MET A 91 15.62 -9.00 2.07
CA MET A 91 15.97 -9.56 0.76
C MET A 91 16.49 -11.01 0.85
N LYS A 92 16.86 -11.47 2.05
CA LYS A 92 17.29 -12.86 2.33
C LYS A 92 16.18 -13.91 2.13
N TRP A 93 14.91 -13.49 2.07
CA TRP A 93 13.77 -14.40 1.92
C TRP A 93 13.48 -14.75 0.45
N ALA A 94 14.28 -14.28 -0.50
CA ALA A 94 13.94 -14.27 -1.91
C ALA A 94 15.00 -14.95 -2.80
N TYR A 95 14.77 -16.23 -3.05
CA TYR A 95 15.28 -16.97 -4.20
C TYR A 95 16.80 -17.17 -4.30
N SER A 96 17.23 -17.95 -5.30
CA SER A 96 18.64 -18.04 -5.66
C SER A 96 19.17 -16.64 -6.02
N GLU A 97 20.45 -16.42 -5.75
CA GLU A 97 21.16 -15.16 -6.03
C GLU A 97 20.90 -14.65 -7.47
N ASP A 98 20.71 -15.56 -8.43
CA ASP A 98 20.36 -15.27 -9.82
C ASP A 98 19.00 -14.60 -10.01
N ARG A 99 17.93 -15.06 -9.34
CA ARG A 99 16.61 -14.42 -9.42
C ARG A 99 16.63 -13.06 -8.75
N TYR A 100 17.37 -12.94 -7.65
CA TYR A 100 17.57 -11.68 -6.95
C TYR A 100 18.31 -10.66 -7.83
N ARG A 101 19.44 -11.04 -8.44
CA ARG A 101 20.18 -10.18 -9.38
C ARG A 101 19.33 -9.76 -10.57
N LYS A 102 18.58 -10.68 -11.18
CA LYS A 102 17.66 -10.36 -12.30
C LYS A 102 16.51 -9.42 -11.94
N ALA A 103 16.10 -9.38 -10.67
CA ALA A 103 15.05 -8.46 -10.24
C ALA A 103 15.61 -7.11 -9.75
N ILE A 104 16.86 -7.08 -9.25
CA ILE A 104 17.55 -5.81 -8.97
C ILE A 104 18.02 -5.13 -10.25
N ASP A 105 18.54 -5.87 -11.23
CA ASP A 105 18.99 -5.27 -12.49
C ASP A 105 17.80 -4.77 -13.31
N GLU A 106 16.63 -5.35 -13.07
CA GLU A 106 15.35 -4.97 -13.68
C GLU A 106 14.39 -4.50 -12.58
N TRP A 107 14.63 -3.30 -12.02
CA TRP A 107 13.77 -2.66 -10.99
C TRP A 107 12.27 -2.77 -11.31
N ASP A 108 11.93 -2.83 -12.60
CA ASP A 108 10.61 -3.10 -13.16
C ASP A 108 10.12 -4.55 -13.00
N ARG A 109 10.63 -5.38 -12.09
CA ARG A 109 10.07 -6.71 -11.82
C ARG A 109 10.03 -7.11 -10.35
N ASN A 110 10.14 -6.15 -9.43
CA ASN A 110 10.06 -6.44 -7.99
C ASN A 110 8.74 -7.13 -7.58
N TRP A 111 7.68 -7.00 -8.38
CA TRP A 111 6.41 -7.71 -8.17
C TRP A 111 6.47 -9.22 -8.45
N ASP A 112 7.34 -9.68 -9.36
CA ASP A 112 7.51 -11.11 -9.69
C ASP A 112 8.14 -11.89 -8.53
N LEU A 113 8.65 -11.16 -7.53
CA LEU A 113 9.27 -11.74 -6.35
C LEU A 113 8.23 -12.22 -5.33
N GLY A 114 6.94 -11.86 -5.48
CA GLY A 114 5.88 -12.35 -4.60
C GLY A 114 6.05 -11.91 -3.13
N PHE A 115 6.75 -10.80 -2.91
CA PHE A 115 6.96 -10.22 -1.59
C PHE A 115 5.65 -9.71 -1.00
N PRO A 116 5.61 -9.45 0.33
CA PRO A 116 4.57 -8.62 0.87
C PRO A 116 4.49 -7.30 0.08
N TYR A 117 3.30 -7.03 -0.44
CA TYR A 117 3.01 -5.85 -1.27
C TYR A 117 1.83 -5.08 -0.70
N MET A 118 1.67 -3.85 -1.17
CA MET A 118 0.51 -3.01 -0.89
C MET A 118 -0.16 -2.65 -2.20
N ASP A 119 -1.37 -3.12 -2.41
CA ASP A 119 -2.19 -2.73 -3.55
C ASP A 119 -2.80 -1.35 -3.31
N LEU A 120 -2.65 -0.48 -4.30
CA LEU A 120 -3.08 0.90 -4.32
C LEU A 120 -4.22 1.06 -5.33
N TYR A 121 -5.44 1.07 -4.82
CA TYR A 121 -6.65 1.27 -5.60
C TYR A 121 -6.96 2.75 -5.77
N LEU A 122 -7.42 3.11 -6.96
CA LEU A 122 -7.81 4.48 -7.26
C LEU A 122 -9.28 4.71 -6.89
N GLY A 123 -9.52 5.61 -5.96
CA GLY A 123 -10.83 6.17 -5.67
C GLY A 123 -11.15 7.37 -6.56
N ARG A 124 -12.45 7.62 -6.72
CA ARG A 124 -13.02 8.84 -7.24
C ARG A 124 -14.14 9.28 -6.31
N TYR A 125 -14.02 10.47 -5.75
CA TYR A 125 -15.13 11.09 -5.05
C TYR A 125 -16.33 11.28 -5.99
N VAL A 126 -17.51 10.81 -5.57
CA VAL A 126 -18.73 10.92 -6.38
C VAL A 126 -19.67 11.96 -5.80
N GLU A 127 -19.90 11.89 -4.49
CA GLU A 127 -20.74 12.83 -3.75
C GLU A 127 -20.39 12.81 -2.26
N LYS A 128 -21.04 13.66 -1.46
CA LYS A 128 -20.75 13.80 -0.03
C LYS A 128 -20.79 12.46 0.71
N GLY A 129 -19.62 12.06 1.22
CA GLY A 129 -19.47 10.83 1.97
C GLY A 129 -19.50 9.55 1.13
N LYS A 130 -19.26 9.63 -0.19
CA LYS A 130 -19.17 8.46 -1.08
C LYS A 130 -17.96 8.53 -2.01
N LEU A 131 -17.26 7.42 -2.10
CA LEU A 131 -16.08 7.22 -2.92
C LEU A 131 -16.27 5.99 -3.80
N LEU A 132 -16.12 6.14 -5.10
CA LEU A 132 -16.17 5.05 -6.07
C LEU A 132 -14.75 4.60 -6.37
N GLU A 133 -14.45 3.36 -6.06
CA GLU A 133 -13.23 2.73 -6.52
C GLU A 133 -13.31 2.45 -8.02
N LEU A 134 -12.26 2.85 -8.72
CA LEU A 134 -12.00 2.57 -10.11
C LEU A 134 -11.10 1.33 -10.15
N GLY A 135 -11.70 0.15 -9.98
CA GLY A 135 -10.97 -1.12 -9.98
C GLY A 135 -10.35 -1.43 -11.34
N ALA A 136 -9.28 -2.22 -11.33
CA ALA A 136 -8.75 -2.80 -12.55
C ALA A 136 -9.77 -3.80 -13.15
N GLY A 137 -10.01 -3.73 -14.46
CA GLY A 137 -10.96 -4.63 -15.15
C GLY A 137 -12.44 -4.18 -15.15
N GLY A 138 -12.73 -2.94 -14.75
CA GLY A 138 -14.09 -2.36 -14.88
C GLY A 138 -15.04 -2.66 -13.71
N HIS A 139 -14.59 -3.40 -12.70
CA HIS A 139 -15.29 -3.53 -11.43
C HIS A 139 -15.24 -2.20 -10.66
N LYS A 140 -16.39 -1.74 -10.19
CA LYS A 140 -16.51 -0.48 -9.44
C LYS A 140 -17.19 -0.75 -8.11
N CYS A 141 -16.49 -0.48 -7.01
CA CYS A 141 -17.03 -0.60 -5.67
C CYS A 141 -17.34 0.79 -5.11
N LEU A 142 -18.58 0.99 -4.63
CA LEU A 142 -18.96 2.22 -3.97
C LEU A 142 -18.75 2.09 -2.46
N HIS A 143 -17.85 2.90 -1.93
CA HIS A 143 -17.49 2.98 -0.53
C HIS A 143 -18.17 4.20 0.10
N TYR A 144 -18.86 4.03 1.22
CA TYR A 144 -19.41 5.16 1.98
C TYR A 144 -18.45 5.51 3.11
N TYR A 145 -18.14 6.79 3.30
CA TYR A 145 -17.24 7.24 4.37
C TYR A 145 -17.70 6.81 5.76
N LYS A 146 -19.02 6.70 5.99
CA LYS A 146 -19.59 6.16 7.23
C LYS A 146 -19.26 4.67 7.48
N ASP A 147 -18.92 3.95 6.42
CA ASP A 147 -18.62 2.51 6.44
C ASP A 147 -17.10 2.27 6.40
N VAL A 148 -16.30 3.32 6.15
CA VAL A 148 -14.83 3.27 6.20
C VAL A 148 -14.37 3.49 7.63
N PHE A 149 -13.70 2.48 8.19
CA PHE A 149 -13.19 2.49 9.56
C PHE A 149 -11.68 2.79 9.57
N PRO A 150 -11.17 3.64 10.49
CA PRO A 150 -11.92 4.47 11.43
C PRO A 150 -12.47 5.75 10.74
N THR A 151 -13.71 6.11 11.09
CA THR A 151 -14.40 7.32 10.59
C THR A 151 -13.83 8.63 11.14
N GLN A 152 -12.86 8.56 12.05
CA GLN A 152 -12.07 9.68 12.55
C GLN A 152 -10.61 9.23 12.68
N ARG A 153 -9.66 10.01 12.14
CA ARG A 153 -8.25 9.94 12.54
C ARG A 153 -8.18 10.22 14.04
N LYS A 154 -8.16 9.17 14.86
CA LYS A 154 -7.77 9.28 16.26
C LYS A 154 -6.28 8.97 16.32
N LEU A 155 -5.51 9.82 17.00
CA LEU A 155 -4.13 9.50 17.36
C LEU A 155 -4.16 8.17 18.13
N VAL A 156 -3.58 7.12 17.54
CA VAL A 156 -3.55 5.77 18.11
C VAL A 156 -2.43 5.62 19.16
N TYR A 157 -1.62 6.67 19.34
CA TYR A 157 -0.64 6.77 20.42
C TYR A 157 -0.80 8.11 21.14
N ASN A 158 -1.05 8.03 22.45
CA ASN A 158 -0.75 9.06 23.45
C ASN A 158 0.43 8.56 24.27
#